data_AF-A0A1Z2TQA2-F1
#
_entry.id   AF-A0A1Z2TQA2-F1
#
_cell.length_a   1.000
_cell.length_b   1.000
_cell.length_c   1.000
_cell.angle_alpha   90.00
_cell.angle_beta   90.00
_cell.angle_gamma   90.00
#
_symmetry.space_group_name_H-M   'P 1'
#
loop_
_entity.id
_entity.type
_entity.pdbx_description
1 polymer ?
#
loop_
_entity_poly.entity_id
_entity_poly.type
_entity_poly.pdbx_seq_one_letter_code
_entity_poly.pdbx_strand_id
1 'polypeptide(L)'
;MVSASGTDYYSASSNDYGAYVYFTSLISDFEALYDQVLVENDSALNVSSRLYGITNSTYETLIVYSSIGINDKVLSLASEFQKLGECSFYVSSGSLSFRRGMEERDYVSARNALLSMETGLSSCREAVNSISSVELVGENNESLRLDVTGLSSKLNGVEGLIGEYRRALDAAEVPSNFSVFISKESPMVLDNVTIFGYAPNMSSVLLVVNGTLYTPELGNGTFRLVYSFPRTGTYEVYAVGVNSSGSFKSNVLLVNVTRIPTRIIAEESRGEAVTVSGYLLDYWSRGVDRVPLKLVVGGEVYPLVTDSEGFFNATVNVSSEVNATVLFAGTSLYAPSNVTLLLLPAKLRPTIRLFYEGGSVKAGDTVTITGTVTPDISIPLVIYVDDSPYTTITARGDFSFQVQLGEGTHEVYAYFPGSDELQASGSNVIQITATPISYTTRILLLLAFLLLAGLGYKFLTRKKVQPVVEEVAGERPVEAEFGEASPDVLGAYRVVYRFLRRLYSLPGSITPRELLSRFRGEPFYNDLEKLTVMHERGLYARMRFGISEALGAVKRASRVIITAIVRDEL
;
A
#
# COMPACT_ATOMS: atom_id res chain seq x y z
N MET A 1 35.45 11.77 -7.23
CA MET A 1 35.16 11.66 -5.78
C MET A 1 34.35 12.90 -5.40
N VAL A 2 33.16 12.71 -4.86
CA VAL A 2 32.39 13.76 -4.18
C VAL A 2 32.10 13.21 -2.79
N SER A 3 32.30 14.01 -1.75
CA SER A 3 32.11 13.60 -0.36
C SER A 3 30.64 13.48 -0.02
N ALA A 4 30.22 12.31 0.47
CA ALA A 4 28.91 12.16 1.10
C ALA A 4 28.92 12.87 2.47
N SER A 5 28.59 14.17 2.47
CA SER A 5 28.15 14.86 3.68
C SER A 5 26.75 14.37 4.01
N GLY A 6 26.62 13.54 5.05
CA GLY A 6 25.31 13.16 5.58
C GLY A 6 24.65 14.38 6.20
N THR A 7 23.74 15.02 5.47
CA THR A 7 22.77 15.96 6.03
C THR A 7 21.78 15.20 6.91
N ASP A 8 21.33 15.84 7.99
CA ASP A 8 20.56 15.17 9.03
C ASP A 8 19.17 14.75 8.50
N TYR A 9 18.96 13.44 8.36
CA TYR A 9 17.84 12.90 7.57
C TYR A 9 16.46 13.15 8.22
N TYR A 10 16.45 13.50 9.51
CA TYR A 10 15.27 13.96 10.26
C TYR A 10 14.83 15.40 9.93
N SER A 11 15.52 16.09 9.00
CA SER A 11 15.18 17.45 8.54
C SER A 11 14.65 17.53 7.11
N ALA A 12 14.46 16.38 6.44
CA ALA A 12 13.95 16.33 5.07
C ALA A 12 12.44 16.59 5.02
N SER A 13 12.00 17.43 4.08
CA SER A 13 10.57 17.66 3.81
C SER A 13 9.92 16.46 3.11
N SER A 14 8.67 16.17 3.47
CA SER A 14 7.82 15.19 2.77
C SER A 14 7.83 15.44 1.26
N ASN A 15 8.07 14.39 0.48
CA ASN A 15 8.23 14.45 -0.97
C ASN A 15 7.90 13.09 -1.64
N ASP A 16 7.63 13.14 -2.94
CA ASP A 16 7.12 12.02 -3.73
C ASP A 16 8.22 11.12 -4.32
N TYR A 17 9.51 11.33 -4.03
CA TYR A 17 10.61 10.63 -4.71
C TYR A 17 10.52 9.10 -4.58
N GLY A 18 10.10 8.60 -3.42
CA GLY A 18 9.82 7.18 -3.23
C GLY A 18 8.69 6.65 -4.14
N ALA A 19 7.59 7.39 -4.27
CA ALA A 19 6.52 7.04 -5.19
C ALA A 19 7.00 7.05 -6.65
N TYR A 20 7.75 8.08 -7.06
CA TYR A 20 8.37 8.17 -8.38
C TYR A 20 9.25 6.95 -8.70
N VAL A 21 10.14 6.54 -7.78
CA VAL A 21 11.01 5.36 -7.95
C VAL A 21 10.20 4.06 -8.05
N TYR A 22 9.13 3.94 -7.27
CA TYR A 22 8.24 2.78 -7.31
C TYR A 22 7.47 2.68 -8.65
N PHE A 23 6.78 3.74 -9.05
CA PHE A 23 5.97 3.75 -10.27
C PHE A 23 6.83 3.68 -11.55
N THR A 24 8.03 4.27 -11.56
CA THR A 24 9.02 4.05 -12.62
C THR A 24 9.39 2.57 -12.75
N SER A 25 9.47 1.83 -11.64
CA SER A 25 9.73 0.39 -11.69
C SER A 25 8.54 -0.42 -12.24
N LEU A 26 7.31 0.04 -12.02
CA LEU A 26 6.14 -0.60 -12.61
C LEU A 26 6.10 -0.39 -14.13
N ILE A 27 6.45 0.80 -14.64
CA ILE A 27 6.53 1.04 -16.09
C ILE A 27 7.46 0.04 -16.76
N SER A 28 8.68 -0.17 -16.24
CA SER A 28 9.60 -1.18 -16.79
C SER A 28 9.06 -2.61 -16.72
N ASP A 29 8.33 -2.96 -15.65
CA ASP A 29 7.72 -4.30 -15.54
C ASP A 29 6.51 -4.45 -16.49
N PHE A 30 5.80 -3.37 -16.86
CA PHE A 30 4.78 -3.34 -17.92
C PHE A 30 5.37 -3.36 -19.34
N GLU A 31 6.47 -2.66 -19.61
CA GLU A 31 7.19 -2.73 -20.88
C GLU A 31 7.64 -4.17 -21.18
N ALA A 32 8.18 -4.85 -20.17
CA ALA A 32 8.57 -6.26 -20.23
C ALA A 32 7.38 -7.23 -20.35
N LEU A 33 6.16 -6.83 -19.97
CA LEU A 33 4.94 -7.56 -20.31
C LEU A 33 4.61 -7.40 -21.79
N TYR A 34 4.60 -6.18 -22.32
CA TYR A 34 4.25 -5.95 -23.72
C TYR A 34 5.26 -6.55 -24.69
N ASP A 35 6.54 -6.64 -24.33
CA ASP A 35 7.51 -7.45 -25.08
C ASP A 35 7.12 -8.94 -25.20
N GLN A 36 6.44 -9.51 -24.20
CA GLN A 36 5.91 -10.88 -24.29
C GLN A 36 4.64 -10.96 -25.15
N VAL A 37 3.77 -9.94 -25.11
CA VAL A 37 2.58 -9.86 -25.98
C VAL A 37 2.98 -9.74 -27.46
N LEU A 38 3.98 -8.91 -27.77
CA LEU A 38 4.45 -8.66 -29.14
C LEU A 38 5.18 -9.85 -29.79
N VAL A 39 5.68 -10.79 -28.99
CA VAL A 39 6.21 -12.08 -29.47
C VAL A 39 5.25 -13.25 -29.22
N GLU A 40 3.97 -12.92 -28.98
CA GLU A 40 2.84 -13.85 -28.81
C GLU A 40 3.03 -14.91 -27.71
N ASN A 41 3.83 -14.64 -26.68
CA ASN A 41 4.18 -15.62 -25.66
C ASN A 41 3.05 -15.82 -24.63
N ASP A 42 2.55 -17.05 -24.49
CA ASP A 42 1.55 -17.49 -23.51
C ASP A 42 1.83 -17.03 -22.06
N SER A 43 3.09 -16.78 -21.67
CA SER A 43 3.40 -16.26 -20.32
C SER A 43 2.87 -14.84 -20.05
N ALA A 44 2.55 -14.06 -21.08
CA ALA A 44 2.01 -12.70 -20.95
C ALA A 44 0.72 -12.65 -20.10
N LEU A 45 -0.16 -13.66 -20.18
CA LEU A 45 -1.37 -13.72 -19.36
C LEU A 45 -1.05 -13.88 -17.87
N ASN A 46 -0.05 -14.69 -17.52
CA ASN A 46 0.38 -14.88 -16.14
C ASN A 46 1.12 -13.65 -15.59
N VAL A 47 1.87 -12.93 -16.44
CA VAL A 47 2.58 -11.71 -16.05
C VAL A 47 1.61 -10.53 -15.87
N SER A 48 0.65 -10.34 -16.78
CA SER A 48 -0.39 -9.30 -16.66
C SER A 48 -1.31 -9.53 -15.46
N SER A 49 -1.78 -10.75 -15.23
CA SER A 49 -2.55 -11.12 -14.03
C SER A 49 -1.81 -10.77 -12.73
N ARG A 50 -0.50 -11.06 -12.66
CA ARG A 50 0.34 -10.67 -11.51
C ARG A 50 0.49 -9.16 -11.38
N LEU A 51 0.68 -8.42 -12.48
CA LEU A 51 0.81 -6.96 -12.45
C LEU A 51 -0.50 -6.29 -12.02
N TYR A 52 -1.65 -6.76 -12.50
CA TYR A 52 -2.96 -6.31 -12.05
C TYR A 52 -3.16 -6.56 -10.54
N GLY A 53 -2.77 -7.73 -10.03
CA GLY A 53 -2.80 -8.02 -8.60
C GLY A 53 -1.92 -7.08 -7.76
N ILE A 54 -0.72 -6.73 -8.26
CA ILE A 54 0.18 -5.77 -7.61
C ILE A 54 -0.42 -4.37 -7.61
N THR A 55 -0.85 -3.86 -8.77
CA THR A 55 -1.37 -2.48 -8.88
C THR A 55 -2.67 -2.28 -8.13
N ASN A 56 -3.58 -3.27 -8.15
CA ASN A 56 -4.78 -3.27 -7.31
C ASN A 56 -4.42 -3.25 -5.82
N SER A 57 -3.50 -4.10 -5.35
CA SER A 57 -3.09 -4.11 -3.94
C SER A 57 -2.44 -2.78 -3.50
N THR A 58 -1.66 -2.15 -4.39
CA THR A 58 -1.08 -0.82 -4.13
C THR A 58 -2.16 0.25 -3.99
N TYR A 59 -3.14 0.30 -4.90
CA TYR A 59 -4.27 1.22 -4.79
C TYR A 59 -5.13 0.98 -3.54
N GLU A 60 -5.51 -0.27 -3.27
CA GLU A 60 -6.26 -0.68 -2.07
C GLU A 60 -5.55 -0.28 -0.77
N THR A 61 -4.21 -0.27 -0.75
CA THR A 61 -3.44 0.11 0.44
C THR A 61 -3.30 1.63 0.55
N LEU A 62 -3.09 2.35 -0.56
CA LEU A 62 -2.94 3.81 -0.56
C LEU A 62 -4.26 4.55 -0.26
N ILE A 63 -5.42 4.05 -0.74
CA ILE A 63 -6.73 4.66 -0.45
C ILE A 63 -7.12 4.55 1.03
N VAL A 64 -6.61 3.53 1.74
CA VAL A 64 -6.75 3.45 3.20
C VAL A 64 -5.94 4.56 3.86
N TYR A 65 -4.65 4.67 3.53
CA TYR A 65 -3.74 5.62 4.18
C TYR A 65 -3.95 7.09 3.76
N SER A 66 -4.65 7.40 2.66
CA SER A 66 -5.07 8.78 2.35
C SER A 66 -6.02 9.36 3.40
N SER A 67 -6.77 8.52 4.11
CA SER A 67 -7.58 8.96 5.26
C SER A 67 -6.75 9.42 6.48
N ILE A 68 -5.42 9.28 6.42
CA ILE A 68 -4.46 9.67 7.46
C ILE A 68 -3.49 10.78 6.97
N GLY A 69 -3.44 11.08 5.66
CA GLY A 69 -2.70 12.25 5.14
C GLY A 69 -1.97 12.07 3.81
N ILE A 70 -1.88 10.86 3.24
CA ILE A 70 -1.12 10.63 1.99
C ILE A 70 -1.57 11.56 0.86
N ASN A 71 -0.59 12.20 0.22
CA ASN A 71 -0.72 13.04 -0.96
C ASN A 71 -1.65 12.45 -2.05
N ASP A 72 -2.72 13.18 -2.37
CA ASP A 72 -3.72 12.87 -3.41
C ASP A 72 -3.09 12.49 -4.77
N LYS A 73 -1.95 13.09 -5.12
CA LYS A 73 -1.20 12.78 -6.35
C LYS A 73 -0.77 11.31 -6.42
N VAL A 74 -0.32 10.76 -5.29
CA VAL A 74 0.19 9.38 -5.18
C VAL A 74 -0.97 8.38 -5.25
N LEU A 75 -2.12 8.72 -4.66
CA LEU A 75 -3.35 7.95 -4.78
C LEU A 75 -3.93 7.97 -6.21
N SER A 76 -4.00 9.15 -6.82
CA SER A 76 -4.43 9.33 -8.22
C SER A 76 -3.55 8.50 -9.16
N LEU A 77 -2.22 8.58 -9.01
CA LEU A 77 -1.26 7.80 -9.77
C LEU A 77 -1.47 6.29 -9.58
N ALA A 78 -1.70 5.83 -8.34
CA ALA A 78 -2.02 4.43 -8.07
C ALA A 78 -3.29 3.95 -8.78
N SER A 79 -4.31 4.80 -8.91
CA SER A 79 -5.54 4.49 -9.67
C SER A 79 -5.25 4.30 -11.17
N GLU A 80 -4.45 5.18 -11.78
CA GLU A 80 -4.10 5.02 -13.20
C GLU A 80 -3.24 3.76 -13.45
N PHE A 81 -2.34 3.40 -12.52
CA PHE A 81 -1.61 2.12 -12.59
C PHE A 81 -2.51 0.90 -12.36
N GLN A 82 -3.58 1.02 -11.56
CA GLN A 82 -4.59 -0.04 -11.41
C GLN A 82 -5.32 -0.28 -12.73
N LYS A 83 -5.79 0.78 -13.40
CA LYS A 83 -6.41 0.72 -14.74
C LYS A 83 -5.45 0.15 -15.78
N LEU A 84 -4.17 0.54 -15.74
CA LEU A 84 -3.12 -0.01 -16.59
C LEU A 84 -2.96 -1.54 -16.36
N GLY A 85 -3.07 -2.00 -15.11
CA GLY A 85 -3.11 -3.43 -14.78
C GLY A 85 -4.29 -4.16 -15.41
N GLU A 86 -5.50 -3.65 -15.25
CA GLU A 86 -6.73 -4.26 -15.78
C GLU A 86 -6.72 -4.32 -17.31
N CYS A 87 -6.41 -3.21 -17.97
CA CYS A 87 -6.40 -3.14 -19.43
C CYS A 87 -5.31 -4.04 -20.05
N SER A 88 -4.13 -4.14 -19.40
CA SER A 88 -3.05 -5.03 -19.82
C SER A 88 -3.43 -6.51 -19.71
N PHE A 89 -4.32 -6.86 -18.77
CA PHE A 89 -4.90 -8.20 -18.68
C PHE A 89 -5.89 -8.46 -19.83
N TYR A 90 -6.74 -7.51 -20.23
CA TYR A 90 -7.64 -7.67 -21.39
C TYR A 90 -6.88 -7.82 -22.72
N VAL A 91 -5.76 -7.09 -22.90
CA VAL A 91 -4.87 -7.27 -24.06
C VAL A 91 -4.19 -8.65 -24.05
N SER A 92 -3.65 -9.06 -22.90
CA SER A 92 -2.89 -10.31 -22.79
C SER A 92 -3.77 -11.56 -22.90
N SER A 93 -4.95 -11.54 -22.28
CA SER A 93 -5.95 -12.60 -22.44
C SER A 93 -6.53 -12.61 -23.85
N GLY A 94 -6.83 -11.44 -24.42
CA GLY A 94 -7.30 -11.30 -25.79
C GLY A 94 -6.33 -11.88 -26.83
N SER A 95 -5.02 -11.65 -26.71
CA SER A 95 -4.04 -12.25 -27.64
C SER A 95 -4.03 -13.78 -27.58
N LEU A 96 -4.03 -14.35 -26.36
CA LEU A 96 -4.04 -15.80 -26.18
C LEU A 96 -5.33 -16.45 -26.68
N SER A 97 -6.49 -15.86 -26.36
CA SER A 97 -7.79 -16.34 -26.82
C SER A 97 -8.01 -16.14 -28.31
N PHE A 98 -7.41 -15.11 -28.93
CA PHE A 98 -7.45 -14.91 -30.37
C PHE A 98 -6.73 -16.05 -31.10
N ARG A 99 -5.48 -16.34 -30.73
CA ARG A 99 -4.70 -17.44 -31.33
C ARG A 99 -5.44 -18.78 -31.22
N ARG A 100 -5.93 -19.12 -30.02
CA ARG A 100 -6.70 -20.36 -29.80
C ARG A 100 -7.98 -20.42 -30.64
N GLY A 101 -8.76 -19.33 -30.71
CA GLY A 101 -9.94 -19.27 -31.57
C GLY A 101 -9.61 -19.46 -33.06
N MET A 102 -8.47 -18.95 -33.53
CA MET A 102 -8.01 -19.17 -34.91
C MET A 102 -7.51 -20.60 -35.16
N GLU A 103 -6.80 -21.20 -34.20
CA GLU A 103 -6.32 -22.59 -34.23
C GLU A 103 -7.48 -23.60 -34.22
N GLU A 104 -8.44 -23.40 -33.32
CA GLU A 104 -9.64 -24.23 -33.14
C GLU A 104 -10.74 -23.96 -34.18
N ARG A 105 -10.58 -22.88 -34.98
CA ARG A 105 -11.56 -22.33 -35.94
C ARG A 105 -12.85 -21.79 -35.31
N ASP A 106 -12.84 -21.50 -34.02
CA ASP A 106 -13.87 -20.67 -33.39
C ASP A 106 -13.61 -19.18 -33.68
N TYR A 107 -14.04 -18.77 -34.88
CA TYR A 107 -13.97 -17.38 -35.32
C TYR A 107 -14.85 -16.42 -34.51
N VAL A 108 -15.82 -16.93 -33.73
CA VAL A 108 -16.64 -16.11 -32.81
C VAL A 108 -15.82 -15.77 -31.57
N SER A 109 -15.18 -16.77 -30.95
CA SER A 109 -14.24 -16.54 -29.85
C SER A 109 -13.05 -15.70 -30.28
N ALA A 110 -12.52 -15.89 -31.49
CA ALA A 110 -11.48 -15.02 -32.06
C ALA A 110 -11.98 -13.57 -32.22
N ARG A 111 -13.20 -13.34 -32.72
CA ARG A 111 -13.78 -11.98 -32.83
C ARG A 111 -13.97 -11.33 -31.45
N ASN A 112 -14.44 -12.08 -30.46
CA ASN A 112 -14.59 -11.62 -29.09
C ASN A 112 -13.23 -11.26 -28.46
N ALA A 113 -12.23 -12.10 -28.66
CA ALA A 113 -10.87 -11.88 -28.16
C ALA A 113 -10.21 -10.64 -28.80
N LEU A 114 -10.39 -10.44 -30.11
CA LEU A 114 -9.95 -9.24 -30.81
C LEU A 114 -10.62 -7.96 -30.27
N LEU A 115 -11.94 -8.01 -30.03
CA LEU A 115 -12.69 -6.91 -29.40
C LEU A 115 -12.19 -6.61 -27.97
N SER A 116 -11.82 -7.63 -27.19
CA SER A 116 -11.17 -7.46 -25.87
C SER A 116 -9.83 -6.74 -25.98
N MET A 117 -9.00 -7.08 -26.98
CA MET A 117 -7.73 -6.38 -27.23
C MET A 117 -7.94 -4.93 -27.67
N GLU A 118 -8.90 -4.66 -28.56
CA GLU A 118 -9.26 -3.30 -28.99
C GLU A 118 -9.67 -2.43 -27.80
N THR A 119 -10.54 -2.93 -26.92
CA THR A 119 -11.00 -2.23 -25.72
C THR A 119 -9.86 -2.03 -24.72
N GLY A 120 -9.08 -3.08 -24.43
CA GLY A 120 -7.94 -3.01 -23.53
C GLY A 120 -6.88 -2.00 -24.00
N LEU A 121 -6.54 -1.98 -25.29
CA LEU A 121 -5.58 -1.03 -25.84
C LEU A 121 -6.03 0.44 -25.69
N SER A 122 -7.33 0.73 -25.87
CA SER A 122 -7.85 2.10 -25.64
C SER A 122 -7.65 2.53 -24.19
N SER A 123 -8.14 1.73 -23.24
CA SER A 123 -8.02 2.04 -21.81
C SER A 123 -6.55 2.08 -21.34
N CYS A 124 -5.65 1.30 -21.94
CA CYS A 124 -4.21 1.40 -21.67
C CYS A 124 -3.61 2.70 -22.17
N ARG A 125 -4.01 3.20 -23.35
CA ARG A 125 -3.58 4.53 -23.84
C ARG A 125 -4.11 5.65 -22.96
N GLU A 126 -5.37 5.57 -22.52
CA GLU A 126 -5.98 6.53 -21.59
C GLU A 126 -5.24 6.55 -20.24
N ALA A 127 -4.96 5.39 -19.65
CA ALA A 127 -4.19 5.27 -18.40
C ALA A 127 -2.74 5.79 -18.55
N VAL A 128 -2.04 5.43 -19.63
CA VAL A 128 -0.66 5.89 -19.89
C VAL A 128 -0.58 7.40 -20.10
N ASN A 129 -1.54 7.98 -20.82
CA ASN A 129 -1.64 9.44 -20.96
C ASN A 129 -1.86 10.11 -19.60
N SER A 130 -2.74 9.55 -18.76
CA SER A 130 -3.00 10.06 -17.41
C SER A 130 -1.75 9.98 -16.52
N ILE A 131 -1.06 8.83 -16.50
CA ILE A 131 0.23 8.62 -15.80
C ILE A 131 1.27 9.68 -16.21
N SER A 132 1.38 9.99 -17.51
CA SER A 132 2.34 10.99 -18.02
C SER A 132 2.05 12.43 -17.58
N SER A 133 0.82 12.71 -17.13
CA SER A 133 0.38 14.04 -16.71
C SER A 133 0.61 14.34 -15.22
N VAL A 134 0.87 13.31 -14.40
CA VAL A 134 1.11 13.48 -12.96
C VAL A 134 2.49 14.06 -12.70
N GLU A 135 2.53 15.16 -11.94
CA GLU A 135 3.75 15.86 -11.55
C GLU A 135 4.03 15.68 -10.06
N LEU A 136 5.09 14.94 -9.76
CA LEU A 136 5.55 14.56 -8.42
C LEU A 136 6.67 15.50 -7.95
N VAL A 137 6.85 15.65 -6.64
CA VAL A 137 7.89 16.49 -6.04
C VAL A 137 9.10 15.64 -5.61
N GLY A 138 10.29 15.91 -6.13
CA GLY A 138 11.53 15.23 -5.72
C GLY A 138 12.19 15.81 -4.46
N GLU A 139 13.24 15.15 -3.97
CA GLU A 139 13.94 15.49 -2.71
C GLU A 139 14.42 16.96 -2.63
N ASN A 140 14.64 17.62 -3.77
CA ASN A 140 15.10 19.02 -3.88
C ASN A 140 14.00 20.01 -4.31
N ASN A 141 12.72 19.68 -4.11
CA ASN A 141 11.56 20.38 -4.70
C ASN A 141 11.59 20.44 -6.25
N GLU A 142 12.25 19.47 -6.89
CA GLU A 142 12.27 19.34 -8.35
C GLU A 142 10.97 18.69 -8.87
N SER A 143 10.49 19.12 -10.04
CA SER A 143 9.33 18.53 -10.70
C SER A 143 9.73 17.22 -11.39
N LEU A 144 9.25 16.10 -10.87
CA LEU A 144 9.44 14.76 -11.43
C LEU A 144 8.18 14.32 -12.20
N ARG A 145 8.38 13.76 -13.40
CA ARG A 145 7.33 13.16 -14.23
C ARG A 145 7.81 11.81 -14.75
N LEU A 146 6.89 10.86 -14.89
CA LEU A 146 7.22 9.51 -15.32
C LEU A 146 7.42 9.45 -16.84
N ASP A 147 8.57 8.93 -17.28
CA ASP A 147 8.79 8.61 -18.69
C ASP A 147 7.98 7.37 -19.08
N VAL A 148 7.01 7.57 -19.98
CA VAL A 148 6.16 6.50 -20.55
C VAL A 148 6.43 6.27 -22.04
N THR A 149 7.50 6.84 -22.61
CA THR A 149 7.75 6.81 -24.06
C THR A 149 8.01 5.40 -24.58
N GLY A 150 8.77 4.58 -23.85
CA GLY A 150 8.98 3.16 -24.16
C GLY A 150 7.67 2.38 -24.16
N LEU A 151 6.92 2.42 -23.05
CA LEU A 151 5.60 1.81 -22.90
C LEU A 151 4.62 2.23 -24.01
N SER A 152 4.56 3.52 -24.34
CA SER A 152 3.73 4.05 -25.43
C SER A 152 4.12 3.46 -26.79
N SER A 153 5.42 3.28 -27.04
CA SER A 153 5.94 2.62 -28.24
C SER A 153 5.52 1.14 -28.31
N LYS A 154 5.55 0.42 -27.16
CA LYS A 154 5.06 -0.97 -27.09
C LYS A 154 3.56 -1.07 -27.39
N LEU A 155 2.73 -0.16 -26.87
CA LEU A 155 1.30 -0.10 -27.17
C LEU A 155 1.00 0.15 -28.66
N ASN A 156 1.84 0.92 -29.35
CA ASN A 156 1.73 1.09 -30.81
C ASN A 156 2.10 -0.19 -31.57
N GLY A 157 3.02 -1.01 -31.04
CA GLY A 157 3.25 -2.37 -31.53
C GLY A 157 2.02 -3.27 -31.39
N VAL A 158 1.31 -3.17 -30.26
CA VAL A 158 0.07 -3.94 -30.00
C VAL A 158 -1.04 -3.53 -30.97
N GLU A 159 -1.15 -2.26 -31.34
CA GLU A 159 -2.04 -1.81 -32.41
C GLU A 159 -1.73 -2.48 -33.76
N GLY A 160 -0.43 -2.63 -34.07
CA GLY A 160 0.03 -3.39 -35.24
C GLY A 160 -0.41 -4.86 -35.20
N LEU A 161 -0.22 -5.53 -34.06
CA LEU A 161 -0.64 -6.92 -33.84
C LEU A 161 -2.16 -7.09 -33.96
N ILE A 162 -2.96 -6.18 -33.39
CA ILE A 162 -4.42 -6.13 -33.57
C ILE A 162 -4.78 -5.95 -35.05
N GLY A 163 -4.04 -5.13 -35.78
CA GLY A 163 -4.18 -4.97 -37.24
C GLY A 163 -3.78 -6.21 -38.06
N GLU A 164 -2.93 -7.09 -37.53
CA GLU A 164 -2.61 -8.40 -38.13
C GLU A 164 -3.69 -9.43 -37.82
N TYR A 165 -4.10 -9.54 -36.56
CA TYR A 165 -5.20 -10.39 -36.12
C TYR A 165 -6.52 -10.07 -36.85
N ARG A 166 -6.86 -8.79 -37.02
CA ARG A 166 -8.03 -8.37 -37.80
C ARG A 166 -7.94 -8.86 -39.25
N ARG A 167 -6.79 -8.68 -39.91
CA ARG A 167 -6.57 -9.18 -41.29
C ARG A 167 -6.62 -10.70 -41.39
N ALA A 168 -6.10 -11.43 -40.40
CA ALA A 168 -6.16 -12.88 -40.36
C ALA A 168 -7.60 -13.40 -40.19
N LEU A 169 -8.39 -12.74 -39.34
CA LEU A 169 -9.78 -13.10 -39.08
C LEU A 169 -10.73 -12.70 -40.21
N ASP A 170 -10.53 -11.53 -40.84
CA ASP A 170 -11.30 -11.10 -42.01
C ASP A 170 -10.95 -11.90 -43.29
N ALA A 171 -9.82 -12.63 -43.29
CA ALA A 171 -9.44 -13.59 -44.33
C ALA A 171 -9.84 -15.04 -44.03
N ALA A 172 -10.42 -15.32 -42.86
CA ALA A 172 -10.92 -16.64 -42.49
C ALA A 172 -12.31 -16.93 -43.12
N GLU A 173 -12.72 -18.20 -43.15
CA GLU A 173 -14.01 -18.58 -43.73
C GLU A 173 -15.17 -18.13 -42.82
N VAL A 174 -15.84 -17.05 -43.25
CA VAL A 174 -16.93 -16.40 -42.52
C VAL A 174 -18.10 -17.38 -42.29
N PRO A 175 -18.67 -17.49 -41.06
CA PRO A 175 -19.83 -18.32 -40.79
C PRO A 175 -21.00 -18.06 -41.76
N SER A 176 -21.41 -19.11 -42.48
CA SER A 176 -22.39 -19.04 -43.56
C SER A 176 -23.85 -18.82 -43.11
N ASN A 177 -24.11 -18.85 -41.81
CA ASN A 177 -25.44 -18.70 -41.21
C ASN A 177 -25.69 -17.27 -40.72
N PHE A 178 -26.88 -16.72 -41.00
CA PHE A 178 -27.30 -15.43 -40.46
C PHE A 178 -27.40 -15.51 -38.93
N SER A 179 -26.51 -14.80 -38.24
CA SER A 179 -26.23 -15.01 -36.81
C SER A 179 -25.84 -13.73 -36.07
N VAL A 180 -26.12 -13.70 -34.76
CA VAL A 180 -25.85 -12.59 -33.82
C VAL A 180 -25.06 -13.13 -32.63
N PHE A 181 -24.08 -12.34 -32.20
CA PHE A 181 -23.19 -12.59 -31.06
C PHE A 181 -23.02 -11.31 -30.24
N ILE A 182 -22.47 -11.46 -29.04
CA ILE A 182 -22.21 -10.37 -28.10
C ILE A 182 -20.82 -10.55 -27.48
N SER A 183 -20.07 -9.46 -27.31
CA SER A 183 -18.70 -9.49 -26.78
C SER A 183 -18.59 -9.89 -25.30
N LYS A 184 -19.73 -9.95 -24.58
CA LYS A 184 -19.83 -10.31 -23.16
C LYS A 184 -21.23 -10.85 -22.90
N GLU A 185 -21.35 -12.12 -22.53
CA GLU A 185 -22.65 -12.81 -22.38
C GLU A 185 -23.45 -12.35 -21.15
N SER A 186 -22.73 -12.00 -20.07
CA SER A 186 -23.29 -11.42 -18.84
C SER A 186 -22.60 -10.08 -18.55
N PRO A 187 -23.00 -9.00 -19.25
CA PRO A 187 -22.46 -7.67 -19.00
C PRO A 187 -22.99 -7.10 -17.68
N MET A 188 -22.35 -6.05 -17.19
CA MET A 188 -22.91 -5.24 -16.09
C MET A 188 -23.89 -4.21 -16.67
N VAL A 189 -24.75 -3.64 -15.82
CA VAL A 189 -25.53 -2.46 -16.19
C VAL A 189 -24.60 -1.28 -16.46
N LEU A 190 -24.91 -0.48 -17.49
CA LEU A 190 -24.09 0.59 -18.07
C LEU A 190 -22.79 0.14 -18.78
N ASP A 191 -22.46 -1.15 -18.76
CA ASP A 191 -21.29 -1.74 -19.44
C ASP A 191 -21.42 -1.65 -20.97
N ASN A 192 -20.32 -1.33 -21.67
CA ASN A 192 -20.31 -1.18 -23.12
C ASN A 192 -20.00 -2.52 -23.81
N VAL A 193 -21.03 -3.15 -24.35
CA VAL A 193 -20.88 -4.35 -25.18
C VAL A 193 -20.79 -4.00 -26.66
N THR A 194 -20.12 -4.85 -27.43
CA THR A 194 -20.31 -4.92 -28.88
C THR A 194 -21.26 -6.08 -29.19
N ILE A 195 -22.41 -5.76 -29.77
CA ILE A 195 -23.28 -6.75 -30.45
C ILE A 195 -22.85 -6.78 -31.91
N PHE A 196 -22.61 -7.96 -32.47
CA PHE A 196 -22.13 -8.11 -33.84
C PHE A 196 -22.72 -9.36 -34.48
N GLY A 197 -22.49 -9.55 -35.77
CA GLY A 197 -22.92 -10.78 -36.41
C GLY A 197 -22.57 -10.90 -37.88
N TYR A 198 -22.87 -12.08 -38.41
CA TYR A 198 -22.68 -12.45 -39.81
C TYR A 198 -24.04 -12.46 -40.50
N ALA A 199 -24.15 -11.73 -41.60
CA ALA A 199 -25.35 -11.59 -42.43
C ALA A 199 -24.99 -11.79 -43.91
N PRO A 200 -24.45 -12.97 -44.29
CA PRO A 200 -24.12 -13.27 -45.68
C PRO A 200 -25.38 -13.22 -46.55
N ASN A 201 -25.25 -12.64 -47.75
CA ASN A 201 -26.32 -12.46 -48.72
C ASN A 201 -27.54 -11.64 -48.22
N MET A 202 -27.38 -10.83 -47.16
CA MET A 202 -28.38 -9.84 -46.75
C MET A 202 -28.09 -8.48 -47.40
N SER A 203 -29.16 -7.76 -47.73
CA SER A 203 -29.13 -6.39 -48.26
C SER A 203 -29.31 -5.32 -47.18
N SER A 204 -29.95 -5.68 -46.06
CA SER A 204 -30.05 -4.86 -44.86
C SER A 204 -30.23 -5.73 -43.62
N VAL A 205 -29.91 -5.18 -42.45
CA VAL A 205 -30.09 -5.83 -41.14
C VAL A 205 -30.73 -4.83 -40.18
N LEU A 206 -31.75 -5.29 -39.45
CA LEU A 206 -32.30 -4.61 -38.28
C LEU A 206 -31.94 -5.44 -37.04
N LEU A 207 -31.22 -4.85 -36.08
CA LEU A 207 -30.95 -5.45 -34.78
C LEU A 207 -32.09 -5.11 -33.82
N VAL A 208 -32.55 -6.09 -33.07
CA VAL A 208 -33.61 -5.96 -32.05
C VAL A 208 -32.99 -6.22 -30.68
N VAL A 209 -33.16 -5.27 -29.76
CA VAL A 209 -32.77 -5.39 -28.35
C VAL A 209 -34.02 -5.16 -27.49
N ASN A 210 -34.55 -6.23 -26.91
CA ASN A 210 -35.77 -6.25 -26.10
C ASN A 210 -36.94 -5.45 -26.73
N GLY A 211 -37.22 -5.74 -28.01
CA GLY A 211 -38.26 -5.08 -28.82
C GLY A 211 -37.87 -3.72 -29.43
N THR A 212 -36.74 -3.11 -29.02
CA THR A 212 -36.26 -1.84 -29.60
C THR A 212 -35.44 -2.11 -30.86
N LEU A 213 -35.68 -1.36 -31.94
CA LEU A 213 -35.03 -1.55 -33.24
C LEU A 213 -33.84 -0.61 -33.44
N TYR A 214 -32.75 -1.16 -34.00
CA TYR A 214 -31.53 -0.47 -34.38
C TYR A 214 -31.11 -0.87 -35.80
N THR A 215 -30.53 0.05 -36.56
CA THR A 215 -30.02 -0.23 -37.92
C THR A 215 -28.50 -0.14 -37.91
N PRO A 216 -27.76 -1.24 -37.65
CA PRO A 216 -26.30 -1.22 -37.72
C PRO A 216 -25.82 -1.10 -39.18
N GLU A 217 -24.59 -0.60 -39.36
CA GLU A 217 -23.94 -0.63 -40.67
C GLU A 217 -23.64 -2.08 -41.09
N LEU A 218 -23.91 -2.40 -42.35
CA LEU A 218 -23.71 -3.72 -42.96
C LEU A 218 -22.58 -3.65 -43.98
N GLY A 219 -21.41 -4.20 -43.64
CA GLY A 219 -20.21 -4.21 -44.47
C GLY A 219 -19.67 -5.63 -44.66
N ASN A 220 -19.40 -6.02 -45.91
CA ASN A 220 -18.87 -7.34 -46.29
C ASN A 220 -19.66 -8.53 -45.70
N GLY A 221 -20.98 -8.40 -45.55
CA GLY A 221 -21.81 -9.44 -44.91
C GLY A 221 -21.64 -9.53 -43.39
N THR A 222 -21.14 -8.49 -42.73
CA THR A 222 -21.00 -8.39 -41.27
C THR A 222 -21.62 -7.10 -40.76
N PHE A 223 -22.07 -7.08 -39.50
CA PHE A 223 -22.61 -5.88 -38.86
C PHE A 223 -22.13 -5.73 -37.41
N ARG A 224 -22.13 -4.50 -36.90
CA ARG A 224 -21.70 -4.15 -35.53
C ARG A 224 -22.60 -3.06 -34.94
N LEU A 225 -22.92 -3.17 -33.66
CA LEU A 225 -23.46 -2.09 -32.82
C LEU A 225 -22.72 -2.09 -31.47
N VAL A 226 -22.25 -0.94 -31.02
CA VAL A 226 -21.85 -0.74 -29.62
C VAL A 226 -23.09 -0.36 -28.83
N TYR A 227 -23.35 -1.04 -27.72
CA TYR A 227 -24.56 -0.89 -26.93
C TYR A 227 -24.25 -0.93 -25.43
N SER A 228 -25.05 -0.20 -24.64
CA SER A 228 -24.96 -0.19 -23.18
C SER A 228 -26.34 -0.45 -22.59
N PHE A 229 -26.43 -1.44 -21.68
CA PHE A 229 -27.71 -1.83 -21.09
C PHE A 229 -28.09 -0.87 -19.95
N PRO A 230 -29.21 -0.14 -20.03
CA PRO A 230 -29.54 0.92 -19.07
C PRO A 230 -30.11 0.41 -17.74
N ARG A 231 -30.46 -0.88 -17.65
CA ARG A 231 -31.03 -1.54 -16.45
C ARG A 231 -30.57 -2.99 -16.38
N THR A 232 -30.66 -3.57 -15.19
CA THR A 232 -30.43 -5.00 -14.96
C THR A 232 -31.63 -5.86 -15.38
N GLY A 233 -31.37 -7.13 -15.71
CA GLY A 233 -32.37 -8.10 -16.14
C GLY A 233 -31.99 -8.86 -17.41
N THR A 234 -32.88 -9.72 -17.88
CA THR A 234 -32.68 -10.49 -19.12
C THR A 234 -33.21 -9.74 -20.33
N TYR A 235 -32.40 -9.63 -21.38
CA TYR A 235 -32.74 -8.97 -22.65
C TYR A 235 -32.73 -9.98 -23.80
N GLU A 236 -33.81 -10.05 -24.58
CA GLU A 236 -33.80 -10.77 -25.87
C GLU A 236 -33.02 -9.93 -26.90
N VAL A 237 -32.01 -10.51 -27.54
CA VAL A 237 -31.24 -9.87 -28.62
C VAL A 237 -31.23 -10.78 -29.84
N TYR A 238 -31.65 -10.24 -30.99
CA TYR A 238 -31.63 -10.94 -32.28
C TYR A 238 -31.61 -9.94 -33.43
N ALA A 239 -31.39 -10.40 -34.66
CA ALA A 239 -31.43 -9.58 -35.86
C ALA A 239 -32.46 -10.11 -36.86
N VAL A 240 -32.93 -9.20 -37.72
CA VAL A 240 -33.79 -9.47 -38.86
C VAL A 240 -33.07 -9.00 -40.12
N GLY A 241 -32.71 -9.94 -40.99
CA GLY A 241 -32.00 -9.68 -42.24
C GLY A 241 -32.96 -9.75 -43.42
N VAL A 242 -32.84 -8.82 -44.37
CA VAL A 242 -33.69 -8.77 -45.57
C VAL A 242 -32.85 -8.93 -46.83
N ASN A 243 -33.31 -9.75 -47.77
CA ASN A 243 -32.71 -9.95 -49.09
C ASN A 243 -33.79 -10.15 -50.17
N SER A 244 -33.38 -10.58 -51.37
CA SER A 244 -34.26 -10.77 -52.52
C SER A 244 -35.29 -11.90 -52.39
N SER A 245 -35.13 -12.83 -51.44
CA SER A 245 -36.10 -13.92 -51.19
C SER A 245 -36.98 -13.70 -49.96
N GLY A 246 -36.70 -12.68 -49.13
CA GLY A 246 -37.58 -12.26 -48.05
C GLY A 246 -36.86 -11.72 -46.81
N SER A 247 -37.47 -11.94 -45.65
CA SER A 247 -37.01 -11.49 -44.34
C SER A 247 -36.77 -12.70 -43.43
N PHE A 248 -35.61 -12.75 -42.79
CA PHE A 248 -35.12 -13.87 -41.99
C PHE A 248 -34.77 -13.40 -40.57
N LYS A 249 -35.05 -14.19 -39.52
CA LYS A 249 -34.60 -13.94 -38.15
C LYS A 249 -33.37 -14.79 -37.83
N SER A 250 -32.39 -14.22 -37.12
CA SER A 250 -31.17 -14.91 -36.67
C SER A 250 -31.45 -15.88 -35.51
N ASN A 251 -30.40 -16.48 -34.94
CA ASN A 251 -30.45 -16.97 -33.56
C ASN A 251 -30.86 -15.85 -32.58
N VAL A 252 -31.37 -16.28 -31.41
CA VAL A 252 -31.75 -15.40 -30.31
C VAL A 252 -30.75 -15.57 -29.18
N LEU A 253 -30.26 -14.45 -28.63
CA LEU A 253 -29.48 -14.40 -27.40
C LEU A 253 -30.38 -13.95 -26.24
N LEU A 254 -30.16 -14.54 -25.06
CA LEU A 254 -30.76 -14.09 -23.80
C LEU A 254 -29.64 -13.51 -22.92
N VAL A 255 -29.41 -12.21 -23.04
CA VAL A 255 -28.31 -11.51 -22.36
C VAL A 255 -28.72 -11.20 -20.93
N ASN A 256 -27.95 -11.65 -19.94
CA ASN A 256 -28.26 -11.44 -18.53
C ASN A 256 -27.46 -10.27 -17.95
N VAL A 257 -28.10 -9.10 -17.83
CA VAL A 257 -27.45 -7.86 -17.38
C VAL A 257 -27.42 -7.80 -15.85
N THR A 258 -26.21 -7.86 -15.31
CA THR A 258 -25.93 -7.91 -13.87
C THR A 258 -25.76 -6.53 -13.24
N ARG A 259 -25.88 -6.43 -11.90
CA ARG A 259 -25.50 -5.19 -11.19
C ARG A 259 -23.97 -5.04 -11.19
N ILE A 260 -23.49 -3.80 -11.23
CA ILE A 260 -22.06 -3.48 -11.07
C ILE A 260 -21.61 -4.02 -9.69
N PRO A 261 -20.63 -4.94 -9.61
CA PRO A 261 -20.06 -5.39 -8.34
C PRO A 261 -19.54 -4.23 -7.49
N THR A 262 -19.58 -4.38 -6.16
CA THR A 262 -18.95 -3.43 -5.24
C THR A 262 -18.09 -4.16 -4.22
N ARG A 263 -17.14 -3.44 -3.63
CA ARG A 263 -16.32 -3.89 -2.50
C ARG A 263 -16.31 -2.82 -1.41
N ILE A 264 -16.25 -3.25 -0.15
CA ILE A 264 -16.00 -2.36 0.98
C ILE A 264 -14.57 -2.61 1.45
N ILE A 265 -13.75 -1.56 1.47
CA ILE A 265 -12.47 -1.54 2.16
C ILE A 265 -12.71 -0.74 3.44
N ALA A 266 -12.37 -1.29 4.61
CA ALA A 266 -12.56 -0.61 5.89
C ALA A 266 -11.44 -1.00 6.86
N GLU A 267 -11.04 -0.07 7.71
CA GLU A 267 -10.08 -0.31 8.80
C GLU A 267 -10.58 0.32 10.12
N GLU A 268 -9.89 -0.02 11.20
CA GLU A 268 -10.10 0.50 12.55
C GLU A 268 -8.98 1.50 12.90
N SER A 269 -9.34 2.65 13.47
CA SER A 269 -8.42 3.55 14.17
C SER A 269 -8.73 3.59 15.67
N ARG A 270 -7.70 3.46 16.50
CA ARG A 270 -7.78 3.36 17.97
C ARG A 270 -7.05 4.52 18.66
N GLY A 271 -7.75 5.63 18.83
CA GLY A 271 -7.29 6.81 19.57
C GLY A 271 -7.95 6.92 20.95
N GLU A 272 -8.44 8.12 21.29
CA GLU A 272 -9.34 8.35 22.43
C GLU A 272 -10.69 7.64 22.29
N ALA A 273 -11.11 7.39 21.05
CA ALA A 273 -12.27 6.57 20.70
C ALA A 273 -11.89 5.56 19.62
N VAL A 274 -12.78 4.58 19.39
CA VAL A 274 -12.65 3.63 18.28
C VAL A 274 -13.40 4.19 17.09
N THR A 275 -12.74 4.21 15.93
CA THR A 275 -13.29 4.78 14.70
C THR A 275 -13.21 3.74 13.60
N VAL A 276 -14.32 3.47 12.93
CA VAL A 276 -14.34 2.65 11.70
C VAL A 276 -14.44 3.62 10.53
N SER A 277 -13.47 3.54 9.61
CA SER A 277 -13.45 4.33 8.37
C SER A 277 -13.16 3.44 7.18
N GLY A 278 -13.52 3.89 5.98
CA GLY A 278 -13.37 3.09 4.78
C GLY A 278 -14.00 3.69 3.54
N TYR A 279 -13.97 2.91 2.45
CA TYR A 279 -14.50 3.26 1.14
C TYR A 279 -15.39 2.13 0.61
N LEU A 280 -16.55 2.50 0.06
CA LEU A 280 -17.36 1.63 -0.79
C LEU A 280 -17.05 1.96 -2.25
N LEU A 281 -16.47 0.98 -2.94
CA LEU A 281 -15.96 1.12 -4.31
C LEU A 281 -16.74 0.26 -5.29
N ASP A 282 -16.90 0.74 -6.53
CA ASP A 282 -17.45 -0.04 -7.64
C ASP A 282 -16.40 -0.97 -8.30
N TYR A 283 -16.83 -1.70 -9.33
CA TYR A 283 -15.98 -2.63 -10.10
C TYR A 283 -14.72 -1.96 -10.66
N TRP A 284 -14.83 -0.71 -11.12
CA TRP A 284 -13.73 0.10 -11.64
C TRP A 284 -13.00 0.87 -10.54
N SER A 285 -13.22 0.48 -9.28
CA SER A 285 -12.61 1.05 -8.07
C SER A 285 -12.90 2.53 -7.82
N ARG A 286 -14.01 3.05 -8.36
CA ARG A 286 -14.46 4.41 -8.10
C ARG A 286 -15.38 4.45 -6.88
N GLY A 287 -15.41 5.58 -6.19
CA GLY A 287 -16.35 5.83 -5.10
C GLY A 287 -17.82 5.67 -5.52
N VAL A 288 -18.63 5.05 -4.67
CA VAL A 288 -20.08 4.99 -4.85
C VAL A 288 -20.73 6.17 -4.12
N ASP A 289 -21.01 7.25 -4.85
CA ASP A 289 -21.55 8.53 -4.33
C ASP A 289 -22.86 8.36 -3.54
N ARG A 290 -22.90 8.91 -2.31
CA ARG A 290 -24.09 9.17 -1.48
C ARG A 290 -25.07 7.99 -1.28
N VAL A 291 -24.58 6.77 -1.15
CA VAL A 291 -25.40 5.60 -0.84
C VAL A 291 -25.39 5.25 0.65
N PRO A 292 -26.51 4.76 1.21
CA PRO A 292 -26.57 4.37 2.60
C PRO A 292 -25.90 3.01 2.87
N LEU A 293 -25.12 2.94 3.94
CA LEU A 293 -24.57 1.71 4.50
C LEU A 293 -25.06 1.53 5.95
N LYS A 294 -24.75 0.38 6.55
CA LYS A 294 -24.95 0.12 7.97
C LYS A 294 -23.69 -0.48 8.57
N LEU A 295 -23.20 0.11 9.65
CA LEU A 295 -22.17 -0.49 10.50
C LEU A 295 -22.89 -1.19 11.67
N VAL A 296 -22.70 -2.49 11.82
CA VAL A 296 -23.30 -3.30 12.89
C VAL A 296 -22.20 -3.70 13.87
N VAL A 297 -22.30 -3.29 15.14
CA VAL A 297 -21.28 -3.56 16.17
C VAL A 297 -21.95 -4.15 17.40
N GLY A 298 -21.61 -5.39 17.77
CA GLY A 298 -22.18 -6.07 18.95
C GLY A 298 -23.72 -6.29 18.92
N GLY A 299 -24.38 -6.00 17.79
CA GLY A 299 -25.84 -6.02 17.64
C GLY A 299 -26.46 -4.63 17.44
N GLU A 300 -25.76 -3.56 17.85
CA GLU A 300 -26.17 -2.18 17.59
C GLU A 300 -25.95 -1.78 16.13
N VAL A 301 -26.80 -0.90 15.59
CA VAL A 301 -26.81 -0.54 14.16
C VAL A 301 -26.61 0.96 13.97
N TYR A 302 -25.44 1.32 13.43
CA TYR A 302 -25.05 2.69 13.11
C TYR A 302 -25.33 2.96 11.62
N PRO A 303 -26.23 3.90 11.27
CA PRO A 303 -26.50 4.27 9.88
C PRO A 303 -25.36 5.12 9.32
N LEU A 304 -24.85 4.76 8.15
CA LEU A 304 -23.80 5.49 7.43
C LEU A 304 -24.31 5.95 6.06
N VAL A 305 -23.65 6.94 5.47
CA VAL A 305 -23.81 7.34 4.07
C VAL A 305 -22.41 7.63 3.52
N THR A 306 -22.13 7.25 2.27
CA THR A 306 -20.89 7.66 1.60
C THR A 306 -20.89 9.15 1.24
N ASP A 307 -19.69 9.74 1.10
CA ASP A 307 -19.50 11.00 0.37
C ASP A 307 -19.43 10.77 -1.16
N SER A 308 -18.87 11.72 -1.93
CA SER A 308 -18.72 11.58 -3.38
C SER A 308 -17.62 10.61 -3.81
N GLU A 309 -16.58 10.45 -2.99
CA GLU A 309 -15.46 9.56 -3.27
C GLU A 309 -15.70 8.15 -2.69
N GLY A 310 -16.91 7.90 -2.17
CA GLY A 310 -17.30 6.63 -1.59
C GLY A 310 -16.81 6.44 -0.14
N PHE A 311 -16.21 7.45 0.47
CA PHE A 311 -15.68 7.38 1.84
C PHE A 311 -16.82 7.38 2.87
N PHE A 312 -16.62 6.68 3.98
CA PHE A 312 -17.47 6.73 5.16
C PHE A 312 -16.63 6.65 6.43
N ASN A 313 -17.16 7.20 7.53
CA ASN A 313 -16.63 6.97 8.87
C ASN A 313 -17.73 6.89 9.94
N ALA A 314 -17.41 6.30 11.08
CA ALA A 314 -18.19 6.41 12.32
C ALA A 314 -17.32 6.14 13.55
N THR A 315 -17.52 6.93 14.59
CA THR A 315 -17.01 6.66 15.94
C THR A 315 -17.95 5.72 16.68
N VAL A 316 -17.41 4.68 17.32
CA VAL A 316 -18.17 3.66 18.05
C VAL A 316 -17.57 3.41 19.43
N ASN A 317 -18.42 3.15 20.42
CA ASN A 317 -17.98 2.86 21.79
C ASN A 317 -17.84 1.35 21.99
N VAL A 318 -16.60 0.90 22.22
CA VAL A 318 -16.23 -0.52 22.32
C VAL A 318 -15.55 -0.76 23.67
N SER A 319 -16.18 -1.56 24.54
CA SER A 319 -15.70 -1.88 25.90
C SER A 319 -14.92 -3.19 26.00
N SER A 320 -15.06 -4.06 25.00
CA SER A 320 -14.36 -5.34 24.85
C SER A 320 -14.18 -5.66 23.38
N GLU A 321 -13.30 -6.59 23.03
CA GLU A 321 -13.17 -7.12 21.67
C GLU A 321 -14.54 -7.51 21.09
N VAL A 322 -14.86 -7.04 19.88
CA VAL A 322 -16.17 -7.25 19.25
C VAL A 322 -16.05 -7.25 17.72
N ASN A 323 -16.81 -8.13 17.05
CA ASN A 323 -16.93 -8.08 15.60
C ASN A 323 -17.83 -6.91 15.17
N ALA A 324 -17.39 -6.19 14.14
CA ALA A 324 -18.13 -5.14 13.47
C ALA A 324 -18.27 -5.45 11.98
N THR A 325 -19.47 -5.34 11.41
CA THR A 325 -19.71 -5.58 9.97
C THR A 325 -20.26 -4.33 9.31
N VAL A 326 -19.57 -3.83 8.29
CA VAL A 326 -20.11 -2.81 7.39
C VAL A 326 -20.90 -3.52 6.28
N LEU A 327 -22.14 -3.07 6.06
CA LEU A 327 -23.11 -3.68 5.15
C LEU A 327 -23.60 -2.64 4.13
N PHE A 328 -23.39 -2.92 2.85
CA PHE A 328 -24.04 -2.22 1.74
C PHE A 328 -25.08 -3.15 1.09
N ALA A 329 -26.34 -2.72 1.07
CA ALA A 329 -27.46 -3.52 0.57
C ALA A 329 -27.58 -3.58 -0.97
N GLY A 330 -26.73 -2.83 -1.69
CA GLY A 330 -26.86 -2.63 -3.12
C GLY A 330 -27.95 -1.62 -3.48
N THR A 331 -28.00 -1.23 -4.76
CA THR A 331 -29.05 -0.39 -5.35
C THR A 331 -29.66 -1.09 -6.57
N SER A 332 -30.40 -0.37 -7.42
CA SER A 332 -30.79 -0.85 -8.75
C SER A 332 -29.60 -1.08 -9.69
N LEU A 333 -28.51 -0.34 -9.50
CA LEU A 333 -27.30 -0.40 -10.32
C LEU A 333 -26.17 -1.22 -9.68
N TYR A 334 -25.97 -1.08 -8.36
CA TYR A 334 -24.84 -1.65 -7.64
C TYR A 334 -25.21 -2.92 -6.86
N ALA A 335 -24.34 -3.92 -6.88
CA ALA A 335 -24.48 -5.16 -6.12
C ALA A 335 -24.23 -4.92 -4.61
N PRO A 336 -24.87 -5.69 -3.71
CA PRO A 336 -24.56 -5.66 -2.29
C PRO A 336 -23.13 -6.14 -2.01
N SER A 337 -22.54 -5.64 -0.92
CA SER A 337 -21.23 -6.05 -0.43
C SER A 337 -21.14 -5.85 1.09
N ASN A 338 -20.18 -6.52 1.73
CA ASN A 338 -19.91 -6.38 3.15
C ASN A 338 -18.42 -6.60 3.46
N VAL A 339 -18.01 -6.14 4.65
CA VAL A 339 -16.72 -6.48 5.26
C VAL A 339 -16.91 -6.58 6.78
N THR A 340 -16.22 -7.53 7.41
CA THR A 340 -16.21 -7.68 8.87
C THR A 340 -14.81 -7.37 9.40
N LEU A 341 -14.76 -6.51 10.42
CA LEU A 341 -13.57 -6.14 11.17
C LEU A 341 -13.69 -6.67 12.61
N LEU A 342 -12.55 -6.86 13.25
CA LEU A 342 -12.45 -7.02 14.69
C LEU A 342 -12.14 -5.65 15.28
N LEU A 343 -12.99 -5.15 16.18
CA LEU A 343 -12.75 -3.91 16.91
C LEU A 343 -12.25 -4.23 18.32
N LEU A 344 -11.27 -3.47 18.77
CA LEU A 344 -10.69 -3.52 20.10
C LEU A 344 -11.03 -2.23 20.87
N PRO A 345 -11.03 -2.23 22.20
CA PRO A 345 -11.27 -1.02 22.99
C PRO A 345 -10.29 0.12 22.65
N ALA A 346 -10.75 1.36 22.84
CA ALA A 346 -9.91 2.56 22.71
C ALA A 346 -8.68 2.47 23.62
N LYS A 347 -7.55 3.06 23.19
CA LYS A 347 -6.29 2.97 23.93
C LYS A 347 -6.41 3.76 25.24
N LEU A 348 -5.91 3.21 26.35
CA LEU A 348 -5.87 3.92 27.64
C LEU A 348 -4.76 4.99 27.61
N ARG A 349 -5.06 6.21 28.05
CA ARG A 349 -4.04 7.25 28.28
C ARG A 349 -3.56 7.21 29.74
N PRO A 350 -2.31 6.79 30.02
CA PRO A 350 -1.77 6.89 31.37
C PRO A 350 -1.63 8.36 31.79
N THR A 351 -1.96 8.68 33.03
CA THR A 351 -1.58 9.97 33.64
C THR A 351 -0.21 9.81 34.28
N ILE A 352 0.73 10.68 33.91
CA ILE A 352 2.06 10.76 34.52
C ILE A 352 2.13 12.06 35.33
N ARG A 353 2.70 12.01 36.54
CA ARG A 353 3.04 13.21 37.32
C ARG A 353 4.44 13.12 37.88
N LEU A 354 5.13 14.26 37.93
CA LEU A 354 6.43 14.42 38.57
C LEU A 354 6.31 15.31 39.81
N PHE A 355 7.01 14.93 40.86
CA PHE A 355 7.04 15.61 42.15
C PHE A 355 8.49 15.89 42.56
N TYR A 356 8.70 17.10 43.08
CA TYR A 356 9.99 17.54 43.59
C TYR A 356 9.77 18.49 44.76
N GLU A 357 10.22 18.07 45.94
CA GLU A 357 10.02 18.81 47.21
C GLU A 357 11.28 19.61 47.64
N GLY A 358 12.30 19.66 46.77
CA GLY A 358 13.56 20.33 47.08
C GLY A 358 13.56 21.82 46.76
N GLY A 359 14.41 22.56 47.46
CA GLY A 359 14.77 23.94 47.11
C GLY A 359 15.89 23.98 46.06
N SER A 360 16.60 25.10 45.98
CA SER A 360 17.76 25.24 45.08
C SER A 360 18.86 24.23 45.40
N VAL A 361 19.24 23.43 44.41
CA VAL A 361 20.38 22.47 44.51
C VAL A 361 21.70 23.16 44.18
N LYS A 362 22.82 22.44 44.18
CA LYS A 362 24.08 22.92 43.58
C LYS A 362 24.27 22.26 42.22
N ALA A 363 24.90 22.96 41.30
CA ALA A 363 25.33 22.40 40.03
C ALA A 363 26.19 21.15 40.25
N GLY A 364 25.90 20.09 39.50
CA GLY A 364 26.56 18.78 39.63
C GLY A 364 26.17 17.94 40.86
N ASP A 365 25.36 18.42 41.81
CA ASP A 365 24.75 17.55 42.82
C ASP A 365 23.64 16.70 42.14
N THR A 366 23.56 15.40 42.49
CA THR A 366 22.51 14.51 41.95
C THR A 366 21.16 14.78 42.61
N VAL A 367 20.18 15.21 41.83
CA VAL A 367 18.81 15.47 42.27
C VAL A 367 17.96 14.21 42.11
N THR A 368 17.22 13.81 43.14
CA THR A 368 16.21 12.74 43.01
C THR A 368 14.84 13.35 42.79
N ILE A 369 14.15 12.89 41.75
CA ILE A 369 12.78 13.28 41.39
C ILE A 369 11.89 12.03 41.57
N THR A 370 10.72 12.21 42.16
CA THR A 370 9.70 11.14 42.27
C THR A 370 8.58 11.38 41.25
N GLY A 371 7.82 10.35 40.95
CA GLY A 371 6.69 10.45 40.04
C GLY A 371 5.67 9.34 40.23
N THR A 372 4.52 9.50 39.62
CA THR A 372 3.44 8.49 39.61
C THR A 372 2.92 8.26 38.20
N VAL A 373 2.65 6.98 37.89
CA VAL A 373 1.88 6.54 36.72
C VAL A 373 0.52 6.04 37.20
N THR A 374 -0.56 6.46 36.54
CA THR A 374 -1.92 5.99 36.81
C THR A 374 -2.62 5.62 35.51
N PRO A 375 -3.21 4.41 35.36
CA PRO A 375 -3.28 3.31 36.34
C PRO A 375 -1.90 2.68 36.65
N ASP A 376 -1.86 1.70 37.56
CA ASP A 376 -0.65 0.93 37.87
C ASP A 376 -0.28 -0.02 36.71
N ILE A 377 0.38 0.54 35.70
CA ILE A 377 0.89 -0.15 34.51
C ILE A 377 2.35 0.21 34.28
N SER A 378 3.10 -0.72 33.69
CA SER A 378 4.53 -0.57 33.41
C SER A 378 4.74 0.06 32.04
N ILE A 379 5.33 1.26 31.98
CA ILE A 379 5.58 2.01 30.75
C ILE A 379 7.02 2.52 30.66
N PRO A 380 7.63 2.56 29.46
CA PRO A 380 8.90 3.26 29.25
C PRO A 380 8.68 4.77 29.24
N LEU A 381 9.33 5.50 30.15
CA LEU A 381 9.34 6.96 30.16
C LEU A 381 10.69 7.49 29.69
N VAL A 382 10.67 8.36 28.70
CA VAL A 382 11.81 9.20 28.33
C VAL A 382 11.77 10.44 29.23
N ILE A 383 12.84 10.68 29.97
CA ILE A 383 13.03 11.88 30.78
C ILE A 383 13.73 12.92 29.91
N TYR A 384 13.18 14.13 29.89
CA TYR A 384 13.74 15.29 29.22
C TYR A 384 14.25 16.31 30.23
N VAL A 385 15.36 16.97 29.89
CA VAL A 385 15.91 18.13 30.60
C VAL A 385 16.20 19.19 29.53
N ASP A 386 15.60 20.37 29.65
CA ASP A 386 15.73 21.49 28.68
C ASP A 386 15.51 21.02 27.22
N ASP A 387 14.32 20.45 26.96
CA ASP A 387 13.88 19.81 25.71
C ASP A 387 14.79 18.69 25.16
N SER A 388 15.85 18.32 25.87
CA SER A 388 16.84 17.32 25.46
C SER A 388 16.59 15.98 26.16
N PRO A 389 16.55 14.83 25.45
CA PRO A 389 16.32 13.53 26.07
C PRO A 389 17.53 13.12 26.93
N TYR A 390 17.31 13.00 28.23
CA TYR A 390 18.34 12.75 29.25
C TYR A 390 18.51 11.25 29.56
N THR A 391 17.41 10.50 29.71
CA THR A 391 17.45 9.05 29.95
C THR A 391 16.10 8.38 29.66
N THR A 392 16.07 7.05 29.65
CA THR A 392 14.84 6.26 29.56
C THR A 392 14.75 5.29 30.74
N ILE A 393 13.62 5.29 31.45
CA ILE A 393 13.34 4.42 32.59
C ILE A 393 12.08 3.59 32.35
N THR A 394 11.99 2.42 32.99
CA THR A 394 10.70 1.69 33.09
C THR A 394 10.00 2.15 34.37
N ALA A 395 8.92 2.91 34.23
CA ALA A 395 8.12 3.40 35.35
C ALA A 395 6.85 2.55 35.52
N ARG A 396 6.45 2.32 36.78
CA ARG A 396 5.20 1.65 37.15
C ARG A 396 4.74 2.17 38.50
N GLY A 397 3.46 2.55 38.63
CA GLY A 397 2.92 3.09 39.87
C GLY A 397 3.76 4.27 40.37
N ASP A 398 4.21 4.21 41.62
CA ASP A 398 5.17 5.17 42.18
C ASP A 398 6.60 4.85 41.68
N PHE A 399 7.28 5.84 41.10
CA PHE A 399 8.65 5.70 40.58
C PHE A 399 9.56 6.85 41.03
N SER A 400 10.87 6.67 40.83
CA SER A 400 11.86 7.73 41.03
C SER A 400 13.03 7.59 40.06
N PHE A 401 13.68 8.72 39.77
CA PHE A 401 14.89 8.78 38.95
C PHE A 401 15.81 9.89 39.44
N GLN A 402 17.02 9.95 38.87
CA GLN A 402 18.05 10.89 39.26
C GLN A 402 18.59 11.68 38.06
N VAL A 403 18.71 12.99 38.23
CA VAL A 403 19.28 13.92 37.25
C VAL A 403 20.48 14.66 37.84
N GLN A 404 21.46 15.00 37.01
CA GLN A 404 22.52 15.95 37.36
C GLN A 404 22.33 17.20 36.51
N LEU A 405 22.31 18.36 37.16
CA LEU A 405 21.97 19.64 36.54
C LEU A 405 23.20 20.57 36.48
N GLY A 406 23.19 21.48 35.51
CA GLY A 406 24.25 22.48 35.31
C GLY A 406 24.16 23.65 36.30
N GLU A 407 24.76 24.79 35.95
CA GLU A 407 24.47 26.07 36.61
C GLU A 407 23.33 26.77 35.85
N GLY A 408 22.18 26.99 36.49
CA GLY A 408 21.02 27.57 35.82
C GLY A 408 19.69 27.26 36.49
N THR A 409 18.60 27.47 35.76
CA THR A 409 17.28 26.87 36.05
C THR A 409 16.94 25.97 34.89
N HIS A 410 16.60 24.72 35.21
CA HIS A 410 16.36 23.66 34.23
C HIS A 410 14.91 23.22 34.28
N GLU A 411 14.33 22.91 33.12
CA GLU A 411 13.00 22.33 33.00
C GLU A 411 13.10 20.81 32.83
N VAL A 412 12.40 20.06 33.67
CA VAL A 412 12.40 18.58 33.63
C VAL A 412 10.99 18.07 33.46
N TYR A 413 10.79 17.16 32.50
CA TYR A 413 9.52 16.46 32.29
C TYR A 413 9.75 15.01 31.85
N ALA A 414 8.70 14.20 31.91
CA ALA A 414 8.70 12.82 31.44
C ALA A 414 7.66 12.64 30.32
N TYR A 415 8.02 11.89 29.28
CA TYR A 415 7.16 11.60 28.15
C TYR A 415 7.11 10.09 27.86
N PHE A 416 5.91 9.59 27.63
CA PHE A 416 5.63 8.25 27.12
C PHE A 416 5.18 8.39 25.66
N PRO A 417 5.88 7.81 24.68
CA PRO A 417 5.49 7.88 23.27
C PRO A 417 4.26 7.02 22.89
N GLY A 418 3.72 6.23 23.81
CA GLY A 418 2.59 5.33 23.55
C GLY A 418 3.00 3.88 23.25
N SER A 419 2.02 3.04 22.96
CA SER A 419 2.19 1.64 22.53
C SER A 419 1.00 1.16 21.68
N ASP A 420 0.98 -0.13 21.29
CA ASP A 420 -0.18 -0.76 20.64
C ASP A 420 -1.44 -0.77 21.55
N GLU A 421 -1.25 -0.66 22.86
CA GLU A 421 -2.29 -0.78 23.89
C GLU A 421 -2.66 0.56 24.53
N LEU A 422 -1.70 1.50 24.56
CA LEU A 422 -1.74 2.73 25.35
C LEU A 422 -1.46 3.97 24.50
N GLN A 423 -2.07 5.10 24.86
CA GLN A 423 -1.79 6.38 24.21
C GLN A 423 -0.50 7.01 24.73
N ALA A 424 0.10 7.88 23.90
CA ALA A 424 1.15 8.79 24.35
C ALA A 424 0.67 9.71 25.48
N SER A 425 1.59 10.14 26.35
CA SER A 425 1.29 11.00 27.49
C SER A 425 2.52 11.74 28.00
N GLY A 426 2.34 12.98 28.45
CA GLY A 426 3.38 13.78 29.10
C GLY A 426 3.06 14.02 30.57
N SER A 427 4.09 14.22 31.39
CA SER A 427 3.93 14.72 32.76
C SER A 427 3.69 16.23 32.82
N ASN A 428 3.44 16.74 34.02
CA ASN A 428 3.77 18.14 34.31
C ASN A 428 5.27 18.39 34.16
N VAL A 429 5.63 19.61 33.74
CA VAL A 429 7.00 20.12 33.86
C VAL A 429 7.28 20.49 35.31
N ILE A 430 8.52 20.31 35.77
CA ILE A 430 9.04 20.87 37.01
C ILE A 430 10.28 21.73 36.71
N GLN A 431 10.41 22.87 37.39
CA GLN A 431 11.57 23.76 37.26
C GLN A 431 12.49 23.57 38.47
N ILE A 432 13.80 23.39 38.22
CA ILE A 432 14.81 23.17 39.27
C ILE A 432 15.97 24.13 39.07
N THR A 433 16.20 25.02 40.05
CA THR A 433 17.35 25.95 40.04
C THR A 433 18.57 25.32 40.71
N ALA A 434 19.66 25.23 39.96
CA ALA A 434 20.95 24.69 40.39
C ALA A 434 21.99 25.81 40.52
N THR A 435 22.49 26.00 41.74
CA THR A 435 23.35 27.11 42.14
C THR A 435 24.85 26.81 41.97
N PRO A 436 25.68 27.81 41.65
CA PRO A 436 27.10 27.59 41.36
C PRO A 436 27.89 27.00 42.53
N ILE A 437 28.82 26.10 42.23
CA ILE A 437 29.75 25.59 43.25
C ILE A 437 30.70 26.73 43.64
N SER A 438 30.64 27.14 44.91
CA SER A 438 31.58 28.13 45.48
C SER A 438 33.02 27.58 45.54
N TYR A 439 33.76 27.71 44.42
CA TYR A 439 35.17 27.32 44.36
C TYR A 439 36.05 28.12 45.33
N THR A 440 35.67 29.35 45.72
CA THR A 440 36.42 30.17 46.68
C THR A 440 36.51 29.53 48.07
N THR A 441 35.42 28.92 48.55
CA THR A 441 35.43 28.18 49.82
C THR A 441 36.19 26.85 49.73
N ARG A 442 36.13 26.16 48.58
CA ARG A 442 36.98 24.98 48.32
C ARG A 442 38.47 25.34 48.21
N ILE A 443 38.83 26.49 47.63
CA ILE A 443 40.22 26.98 47.56
C ILE A 443 40.73 27.39 48.94
N LEU A 444 39.91 28.03 49.77
CA LEU A 444 40.25 28.32 51.17
C LEU A 444 40.46 27.04 52.00
N LEU A 445 39.59 26.04 51.84
CA LEU A 445 39.77 24.72 52.46
C LEU A 445 40.99 23.98 51.90
N LEU A 446 41.27 24.07 50.60
CA LEU A 446 42.48 23.51 50.00
C LEU A 446 43.74 24.19 50.54
N LEU A 447 43.76 25.52 50.71
CA LEU A 447 44.88 26.25 51.31
C LEU A 447 45.09 25.87 52.79
N ALA A 448 44.01 25.76 53.56
CA ALA A 448 44.07 25.26 54.94
C ALA A 448 44.54 23.80 55.01
N PHE A 449 44.06 22.94 54.11
CA PHE A 449 44.47 21.54 54.01
C PHE A 449 45.91 21.38 53.47
N LEU A 450 46.40 22.28 52.62
CA LEU A 450 47.79 22.32 52.17
C LEU A 450 48.73 22.87 53.26
N LEU A 451 48.26 23.75 54.14
CA LEU A 451 48.98 24.11 55.37
C LEU A 451 49.10 22.89 56.32
N LEU A 452 48.00 22.18 56.56
CA LEU A 452 47.97 20.98 57.40
C LEU A 452 48.76 19.81 56.77
N ALA A 453 48.64 19.61 55.46
CA ALA A 453 49.41 18.61 54.71
C ALA A 453 50.88 19.01 54.57
N GLY A 454 51.23 20.30 54.50
CA GLY A 454 52.60 20.78 54.57
C GLY A 454 53.29 20.43 55.90
N LEU A 455 52.52 20.40 57.00
CA LEU A 455 52.98 19.89 58.29
C LEU A 455 53.08 18.35 58.30
N GLY A 456 52.08 17.64 57.77
CA GLY A 456 52.02 16.16 57.78
C GLY A 456 52.96 15.46 56.78
N TYR A 457 53.16 16.01 55.58
CA TYR A 457 53.94 15.43 54.49
C TYR A 457 55.44 15.32 54.80
N LYS A 458 55.91 15.97 55.87
CA LYS A 458 57.26 15.81 56.39
C LYS A 458 57.51 14.43 57.01
N PHE A 459 56.47 13.61 57.28
CA PHE A 459 56.59 12.47 58.19
C PHE A 459 56.52 11.05 57.59
N LEU A 460 55.84 10.80 56.46
CA LEU A 460 55.75 9.45 55.88
C LEU A 460 56.02 9.39 54.37
N THR A 461 57.19 8.83 54.02
CA THR A 461 57.50 8.36 52.66
C THR A 461 57.43 6.83 52.60
N ARG A 462 56.74 6.26 51.58
CA ARG A 462 57.17 5.14 50.69
C ARG A 462 56.01 4.42 49.97
N LYS A 463 56.07 4.41 48.63
CA LYS A 463 56.13 3.24 47.69
C LYS A 463 55.41 1.90 48.06
N LYS A 464 54.76 1.13 47.15
CA LYS A 464 54.44 1.25 45.69
C LYS A 464 53.64 -0.01 45.18
N VAL A 465 53.04 0.04 43.95
CA VAL A 465 52.68 -1.07 42.99
C VAL A 465 51.36 -1.89 43.16
N GLN A 466 50.69 -2.24 42.03
CA GLN A 466 49.40 -2.97 41.90
C GLN A 466 49.09 -3.51 40.45
N PRO A 467 48.36 -4.65 40.25
CA PRO A 467 47.82 -5.19 38.96
C PRO A 467 46.25 -5.23 38.89
N VAL A 468 45.46 -5.63 37.87
CA VAL A 468 45.59 -6.35 36.54
C VAL A 468 45.49 -7.92 36.66
N VAL A 469 44.85 -8.78 35.81
CA VAL A 469 44.49 -8.89 34.35
C VAL A 469 43.15 -9.69 34.07
N GLU A 470 42.62 -9.64 32.82
CA GLU A 470 41.79 -10.59 31.96
C GLU A 470 40.50 -11.32 32.48
N GLU A 471 39.40 -11.61 31.72
CA GLU A 471 39.05 -12.09 30.33
C GLU A 471 38.92 -13.65 30.21
N VAL A 472 38.10 -14.38 29.40
CA VAL A 472 37.66 -14.37 27.96
C VAL A 472 36.28 -15.11 27.74
N ALA A 473 35.68 -15.08 26.53
CA ALA A 473 34.35 -15.61 26.13
C ALA A 473 34.32 -16.95 25.30
N GLY A 474 33.15 -17.38 24.76
CA GLY A 474 32.95 -18.55 23.86
C GLY A 474 31.56 -18.64 23.16
N GLU A 475 31.38 -19.49 22.12
CA GLU A 475 30.24 -19.47 21.15
C GLU A 475 29.55 -20.83 20.79
N ARG A 476 28.24 -20.79 20.42
CA ARG A 476 27.51 -21.46 19.27
C ARG A 476 27.61 -23.01 19.05
N PRO A 477 26.98 -23.65 18.01
CA PRO A 477 25.97 -23.27 16.96
C PRO A 477 24.61 -24.02 17.16
N VAL A 478 23.73 -24.54 16.26
CA VAL A 478 23.48 -24.82 14.79
C VAL A 478 21.90 -24.88 14.60
N GLU A 479 21.09 -25.32 13.58
CA GLU A 479 21.00 -25.84 12.16
C GLU A 479 19.46 -25.79 11.76
N ALA A 480 18.84 -26.19 10.62
CA ALA A 480 19.14 -26.57 9.21
C ALA A 480 17.83 -26.58 8.32
N GLU A 481 17.91 -26.16 7.03
CA GLU A 481 16.94 -26.37 5.88
C GLU A 481 15.39 -26.30 6.17
N PHE A 482 14.38 -26.88 5.46
CA PHE A 482 14.25 -27.66 4.19
C PHE A 482 12.84 -27.61 3.52
N GLY A 483 12.77 -27.54 2.18
CA GLY A 483 11.68 -27.97 1.26
C GLY A 483 10.35 -27.17 1.21
N GLU A 484 9.85 -26.57 0.11
CA GLU A 484 10.36 -26.41 -1.28
C GLU A 484 9.93 -25.03 -1.88
N ALA A 485 9.01 -24.89 -2.87
CA ALA A 485 8.47 -23.56 -3.29
C ALA A 485 7.08 -23.57 -3.98
N SER A 486 6.08 -22.80 -3.46
CA SER A 486 4.85 -22.28 -4.13
C SER A 486 3.85 -21.66 -3.12
N PRO A 487 3.30 -20.42 -3.27
CA PRO A 487 3.58 -19.37 -4.26
C PRO A 487 4.79 -18.48 -3.90
N ASP A 488 5.10 -17.48 -4.76
CA ASP A 488 6.42 -16.84 -4.76
C ASP A 488 6.59 -15.59 -3.86
N VAL A 489 7.04 -15.84 -2.64
CA VAL A 489 7.57 -14.82 -1.70
C VAL A 489 8.84 -14.13 -2.23
N LEU A 490 9.66 -14.78 -3.07
CA LEU A 490 10.88 -14.17 -3.63
C LEU A 490 10.52 -13.02 -4.57
N GLY A 491 9.40 -13.12 -5.29
CA GLY A 491 8.83 -12.04 -6.10
C GLY A 491 8.50 -10.79 -5.26
N ALA A 492 7.76 -10.96 -4.17
CA ALA A 492 7.41 -9.87 -3.24
C ALA A 492 8.67 -9.20 -2.67
N TYR A 493 9.64 -9.98 -2.17
CA TYR A 493 10.92 -9.45 -1.70
C TYR A 493 11.71 -8.74 -2.80
N ARG A 494 11.73 -9.28 -4.03
CA ARG A 494 12.45 -8.68 -5.15
C ARG A 494 11.87 -7.33 -5.59
N VAL A 495 10.59 -7.05 -5.35
CA VAL A 495 10.04 -5.70 -5.52
C VAL A 495 10.63 -4.76 -4.47
N VAL A 496 10.51 -5.10 -3.18
CA VAL A 496 11.04 -4.29 -2.06
C VAL A 496 12.55 -4.05 -2.17
N TYR A 497 13.32 -5.10 -2.48
CA TYR A 497 14.76 -5.03 -2.67
C TYR A 497 15.13 -4.13 -3.87
N ARG A 498 14.46 -4.26 -5.03
CA ARG A 498 14.69 -3.36 -6.18
C ARG A 498 14.35 -1.91 -5.84
N PHE A 499 13.26 -1.69 -5.11
CA PHE A 499 12.79 -0.39 -4.66
C PHE A 499 13.77 0.26 -3.69
N LEU A 500 14.05 -0.35 -2.52
CA LEU A 500 14.98 0.19 -1.52
C LEU A 500 16.39 0.40 -2.08
N ARG A 501 16.87 -0.51 -2.95
CA ARG A 501 18.20 -0.36 -3.58
C ARG A 501 18.27 0.81 -4.55
N ARG A 502 17.17 1.15 -5.23
CA ARG A 502 17.08 2.36 -6.08
C ARG A 502 16.92 3.62 -5.23
N LEU A 503 15.94 3.65 -4.33
CA LEU A 503 15.60 4.79 -3.49
C LEU A 503 16.82 5.31 -2.71
N TYR A 504 17.54 4.43 -2.02
CA TYR A 504 18.71 4.80 -1.23
C TYR A 504 20.05 4.69 -2.00
N SER A 505 20.00 4.66 -3.35
CA SER A 505 21.17 4.58 -4.25
C SER A 505 22.23 3.54 -3.85
N LEU A 506 21.78 2.35 -3.45
CA LEU A 506 22.63 1.34 -2.81
C LEU A 506 23.40 0.49 -3.85
N PRO A 507 24.59 -0.03 -3.49
CA PRO A 507 25.41 -0.84 -4.40
C PRO A 507 24.64 -2.03 -4.99
N GLY A 508 24.86 -2.31 -6.28
CA GLY A 508 24.20 -3.42 -6.98
C GLY A 508 24.44 -4.80 -6.35
N SER A 509 25.51 -4.93 -5.54
CA SER A 509 25.94 -6.14 -4.84
C SER A 509 25.44 -6.29 -3.39
N ILE A 510 24.66 -5.34 -2.87
CA ILE A 510 24.26 -5.36 -1.44
C ILE A 510 23.43 -6.61 -1.12
N THR A 511 23.81 -7.37 -0.08
CA THR A 511 23.09 -8.59 0.31
C THR A 511 21.79 -8.30 1.08
N PRO A 512 20.83 -9.22 1.14
CA PRO A 512 19.62 -9.06 1.96
C PRO A 512 19.90 -8.70 3.43
N ARG A 513 20.98 -9.25 4.02
CA ARG A 513 21.38 -8.97 5.42
C ARG A 513 22.06 -7.62 5.57
N GLU A 514 22.87 -7.18 4.61
CA GLU A 514 23.41 -5.82 4.59
C GLU A 514 22.29 -4.78 4.43
N LEU A 515 21.32 -5.05 3.55
CA LEU A 515 20.14 -4.20 3.35
C LEU A 515 19.35 -4.05 4.65
N LEU A 516 19.01 -5.16 5.31
CA LEU A 516 18.31 -5.16 6.59
C LEU A 516 19.10 -4.44 7.68
N SER A 517 20.39 -4.77 7.85
CA SER A 517 21.28 -4.17 8.84
C SER A 517 21.39 -2.64 8.69
N ARG A 518 21.34 -2.15 7.44
CA ARG A 518 21.45 -0.72 7.10
C ARG A 518 20.19 0.09 7.41
N PHE A 519 19.04 -0.55 7.55
CA PHE A 519 17.76 0.09 7.91
C PHE A 519 17.33 -0.20 9.36
N ARG A 520 18.26 -0.66 10.22
CA ARG A 520 17.99 -0.87 11.65
C ARG A 520 17.64 0.46 12.32
N GLY A 521 16.38 0.60 12.73
CA GLY A 521 15.82 1.81 13.35
C GLY A 521 14.73 2.49 12.52
N GLU A 522 14.60 2.14 11.22
CA GLU A 522 13.52 2.67 10.38
C GLU A 522 12.14 2.14 10.81
N PRO A 523 11.04 2.90 10.67
CA PRO A 523 9.70 2.44 11.05
C PRO A 523 9.26 1.16 10.31
N PHE A 524 9.74 0.95 9.08
CA PHE A 524 9.48 -0.26 8.29
C PHE A 524 10.37 -1.46 8.65
N TYR A 525 11.36 -1.32 9.55
CA TYR A 525 12.34 -2.38 9.86
C TYR A 525 11.66 -3.70 10.26
N ASN A 526 10.61 -3.65 11.09
CA ASN A 526 9.96 -4.86 11.60
C ASN A 526 9.25 -5.70 10.53
N ASP A 527 8.76 -5.09 9.44
CA ASP A 527 8.19 -5.85 8.31
C ASP A 527 9.26 -6.15 7.24
N LEU A 528 10.30 -5.32 7.09
CA LEU A 528 11.48 -5.62 6.25
C LEU A 528 12.28 -6.81 6.81
N GLU A 529 12.41 -6.93 8.13
CA GLU A 529 13.03 -8.07 8.81
C GLU A 529 12.25 -9.35 8.53
N LYS A 530 10.93 -9.34 8.74
CA LYS A 530 10.05 -10.49 8.45
C LYS A 530 10.12 -10.88 6.97
N LEU A 531 10.11 -9.90 6.06
CA LEU A 531 10.30 -10.15 4.62
C LEU A 531 11.69 -10.69 4.28
N THR A 532 12.75 -10.22 4.92
CA THR A 532 14.12 -10.71 4.71
C THR A 532 14.25 -12.14 5.22
N VAL A 533 13.72 -12.44 6.41
CA VAL A 533 13.66 -13.81 6.96
C VAL A 533 12.81 -14.73 6.09
N MET A 534 11.68 -14.26 5.55
CA MET A 534 10.86 -15.02 4.59
C MET A 534 11.61 -15.24 3.26
N HIS A 535 12.30 -14.24 2.74
CA HIS A 535 13.13 -14.36 1.54
C HIS A 535 14.28 -15.35 1.74
N GLU A 536 14.99 -15.28 2.86
CA GLU A 536 16.07 -16.21 3.19
C GLU A 536 15.58 -17.65 3.39
N ARG A 537 14.42 -17.84 4.03
CA ARG A 537 13.78 -19.16 4.15
C ARG A 537 13.33 -19.70 2.79
N GLY A 538 12.86 -18.84 1.88
CA GLY A 538 12.54 -19.22 0.50
C GLY A 538 13.77 -19.52 -0.37
N LEU A 539 14.86 -18.76 -0.21
CA LEU A 539 16.04 -18.80 -1.08
C LEU A 539 17.10 -19.80 -0.61
N TYR A 540 17.44 -19.78 0.67
CA TYR A 540 18.51 -20.58 1.26
C TYR A 540 18.01 -21.87 1.91
N ALA A 541 16.86 -21.84 2.60
CA ALA A 541 16.24 -23.04 3.18
C ALA A 541 15.22 -23.71 2.25
N ARG A 542 14.96 -23.12 1.06
CA ARG A 542 14.02 -23.61 0.04
C ARG A 542 12.66 -24.00 0.64
N MET A 543 11.96 -23.07 1.31
CA MET A 543 10.70 -23.37 2.00
C MET A 543 9.43 -23.02 1.18
N ARG A 544 8.43 -23.93 1.15
CA ARG A 544 7.08 -23.61 0.63
C ARG A 544 6.37 -22.68 1.61
N PHE A 545 5.90 -21.53 1.14
CA PHE A 545 4.99 -20.64 1.88
C PHE A 545 3.55 -20.92 1.47
N GLY A 546 2.64 -21.04 2.43
CA GLY A 546 1.21 -21.18 2.15
C GLY A 546 0.63 -19.93 1.47
N ILE A 547 -0.54 -20.06 0.83
CA ILE A 547 -1.21 -18.92 0.15
C ILE A 547 -1.42 -17.73 1.13
N SER A 548 -1.79 -18.01 2.38
CA SER A 548 -1.92 -17.00 3.44
C SER A 548 -0.60 -16.32 3.79
N GLU A 549 0.52 -17.06 3.82
CA GLU A 549 1.85 -16.50 4.08
C GLU A 549 2.37 -15.69 2.89
N ALA A 550 2.11 -16.13 1.65
CA ALA A 550 2.45 -15.39 0.44
C ALA A 550 1.65 -14.08 0.33
N LEU A 551 0.35 -14.09 0.61
CA LEU A 551 -0.45 -12.87 0.76
C LEU A 551 0.04 -11.99 1.92
N GLY A 552 0.44 -12.61 3.04
CA GLY A 552 1.07 -11.93 4.17
C GLY A 552 2.42 -11.30 3.83
N ALA A 553 3.18 -11.87 2.89
CA ALA A 553 4.42 -11.29 2.36
C ALA A 553 4.12 -10.16 1.37
N VAL A 554 3.08 -10.27 0.52
CA VAL A 554 2.64 -9.16 -0.33
C VAL A 554 2.17 -7.97 0.52
N LYS A 555 1.29 -8.17 1.52
CA LYS A 555 0.84 -7.08 2.41
C LYS A 555 2.00 -6.43 3.17
N ARG A 556 3.03 -7.19 3.56
CA ARG A 556 4.25 -6.65 4.17
C ARG A 556 5.14 -5.92 3.17
N ALA A 557 5.25 -6.41 1.93
CA ALA A 557 5.98 -5.74 0.88
C ALA A 557 5.38 -4.36 0.56
N SER A 558 4.04 -4.29 0.44
CA SER A 558 3.32 -3.02 0.29
C SER A 558 3.56 -2.11 1.49
N ARG A 559 3.49 -2.61 2.73
CA ARG A 559 3.80 -1.82 3.94
C ARG A 559 5.22 -1.28 3.97
N VAL A 560 6.24 -2.09 3.70
CA VAL A 560 7.63 -1.62 3.69
C VAL A 560 7.85 -0.56 2.60
N ILE A 561 7.23 -0.72 1.43
CA ILE A 561 7.30 0.28 0.37
C ILE A 561 6.61 1.58 0.82
N ILE A 562 5.36 1.50 1.31
CA ILE A 562 4.57 2.68 1.69
C ILE A 562 5.18 3.41 2.88
N THR A 563 5.56 2.72 3.96
CA THR A 563 6.22 3.35 5.13
C THR A 563 7.60 3.92 4.78
N ALA A 564 8.30 3.39 3.76
CA ALA A 564 9.52 4.00 3.23
C ALA A 564 9.29 5.17 2.25
N ILE A 565 8.05 5.37 1.77
CA ILE A 565 7.61 6.54 0.98
C ILE A 565 7.09 7.66 1.91
N VAL A 566 6.34 7.29 2.96
CA VAL A 566 5.46 8.19 3.75
C VAL A 566 6.10 8.69 5.06
N ARG A 567 7.34 8.27 5.38
CA ARG A 567 8.18 8.66 6.54
C ARG A 567 7.56 9.68 7.54
N ASP A 568 7.17 9.17 8.70
CA ASP A 568 6.80 9.92 9.90
C ASP A 568 5.57 10.86 9.80
N GLU A 569 4.71 10.69 8.79
CA GLU A 569 3.33 11.23 8.77
C GLU A 569 2.32 10.34 9.56
N LEU A 570 2.74 9.71 10.67
CA LEU A 570 1.95 8.79 11.52
C LEU A 570 2.21 8.95 13.03
#